data_AF-A0A523QF68-F1
#
_entry.id   AF-A0A523QF68-F1
#
_cell.length_a   1.000
_cell.length_b   1.000
_cell.length_c   1.000
_cell.angle_alpha   90.00
_cell.angle_beta   90.00
_cell.angle_gamma   90.00
#
_symmetry.space_group_name_H-M   'P 1'
#
loop_
_entity.id
_entity.type
_entity.pdbx_description
1 polymer ?
#
loop_
_entity_poly.entity_id
_entity_poly.type
_entity_poly.pdbx_seq_one_letter_code
_entity_poly.pdbx_strand_id
1 'polypeptide(L)'
;MFSGKSKLKKGLARIDIENVLIEAVTQKEGKVCIRPEDILLSKRPIKSSGRNMLKGKITEISDRGTTVRLKVDVGRELVVIIIKRSFLDMKLRIGSGVYVAFKASSVHVI
;
A
#
# COMPACT_ATOMS: atom_id res chain seq x y z
N MET A 1 3.96 -1.29 -9.34
CA MET A 1 2.84 -1.74 -10.19
C MET A 1 2.51 -3.15 -9.79
N PHE A 2 1.24 -3.45 -9.48
CA PHE A 2 0.82 -4.82 -9.15
C PHE A 2 -0.07 -5.34 -10.26
N SER A 3 0.05 -6.63 -10.58
CA SER A 3 -0.81 -7.28 -11.56
C SER A 3 -1.71 -8.26 -10.83
N GLY A 4 -3.02 -8.15 -11.01
CA GLY A 4 -4.01 -9.02 -10.37
C GLY A 4 -5.27 -9.14 -11.21
N LYS A 5 -6.05 -10.20 -10.99
CA LYS A 5 -7.36 -10.38 -11.64
C LYS A 5 -8.44 -9.83 -10.72
N SER A 6 -9.27 -8.94 -11.26
CA SER A 6 -10.39 -8.32 -10.55
C SER A 6 -11.64 -9.19 -10.64
N LYS A 7 -12.43 -9.30 -9.57
CA LYS A 7 -13.79 -9.83 -9.57
C LYS A 7 -14.75 -8.79 -8.98
N LEU A 8 -15.79 -8.46 -9.72
CA LEU A 8 -16.81 -7.45 -9.39
C LEU A 8 -17.74 -7.91 -8.26
N LYS A 9 -17.96 -7.05 -7.25
CA LYS A 9 -19.03 -7.22 -6.25
C LYS A 9 -19.54 -5.87 -5.75
N LYS A 10 -20.79 -5.52 -6.09
CA LYS A 10 -21.53 -4.35 -5.55
C LYS A 10 -20.79 -3.00 -5.72
N GLY A 11 -20.22 -2.72 -6.90
CA GLY A 11 -19.51 -1.46 -7.18
C GLY A 11 -18.08 -1.37 -6.61
N LEU A 12 -17.62 -2.44 -5.96
CA LEU A 12 -16.23 -2.64 -5.57
C LEU A 12 -15.67 -3.86 -6.31
N ALA A 13 -14.47 -3.73 -6.84
CA ALA A 13 -13.68 -4.82 -7.37
C ALA A 13 -12.79 -5.39 -6.27
N ARG A 14 -12.79 -6.72 -6.11
CA ARG A 14 -11.77 -7.43 -5.34
C ARG A 14 -10.72 -7.95 -6.30
N ILE A 15 -9.48 -7.54 -6.08
CA ILE A 15 -8.35 -7.83 -6.95
C ILE A 15 -7.39 -8.71 -6.18
N ASP A 16 -7.20 -9.92 -6.69
CA ASP A 16 -6.26 -10.88 -6.14
C ASP A 16 -4.91 -10.73 -6.83
N ILE A 17 -3.89 -10.36 -6.06
CA ILE A 17 -2.50 -10.23 -6.49
C ILE A 17 -1.73 -11.39 -5.87
N GLU A 18 -1.95 -12.59 -6.41
CA GLU A 18 -1.37 -13.90 -6.06
C GLU A 18 -1.53 -14.37 -4.61
N ASN A 19 -1.64 -13.47 -3.61
CA ASN A 19 -1.90 -13.74 -2.18
C ASN A 19 -2.34 -12.48 -1.41
N VAL A 20 -2.45 -11.32 -2.08
CA VAL A 20 -2.86 -10.05 -1.49
C VAL A 20 -4.19 -9.64 -2.10
N LEU A 21 -5.22 -9.55 -1.26
CA LEU A 21 -6.54 -9.07 -1.64
C LEU A 21 -6.61 -7.55 -1.50
N ILE A 22 -6.92 -6.87 -2.61
CA ILE A 22 -7.12 -5.42 -2.66
C ILE A 22 -8.55 -5.12 -3.13
N GLU A 23 -9.22 -4.20 -2.45
CA GLU A 23 -10.50 -3.62 -2.87
C GLU A 23 -10.26 -2.31 -3.64
N ALA A 24 -10.93 -2.17 -4.79
CA ALA A 24 -10.86 -1.01 -5.68
C ALA A 24 -12.25 -0.52 -6.08
N VAL A 25 -12.43 0.79 -6.30
CA VAL A 25 -13.66 1.35 -6.87
C VAL A 25 -13.54 1.34 -8.40
N THR A 26 -13.91 0.24 -9.04
CA THR A 26 -13.88 0.12 -10.51
C THR A 26 -14.90 -0.90 -11.00
N GLN A 27 -15.27 -0.80 -12.28
CA GLN A 27 -16.02 -1.83 -13.00
C GLN A 27 -15.18 -2.63 -14.00
N LYS A 28 -13.88 -2.33 -14.09
CA LYS A 28 -12.96 -2.96 -15.05
C LYS A 28 -12.14 -4.06 -14.40
N GLU A 29 -11.75 -5.03 -15.23
CA GLU A 29 -10.65 -5.94 -14.92
C GLU A 29 -9.38 -5.43 -15.59
N GLY A 30 -8.23 -5.58 -14.93
CA GLY A 30 -6.98 -5.05 -15.43
C GLY A 30 -5.88 -4.99 -14.39
N LYS A 31 -4.76 -4.35 -14.75
CA LYS A 31 -3.60 -4.17 -13.88
C LYS A 31 -3.90 -3.10 -12.83
N VAL A 32 -3.29 -3.23 -11.65
CA VAL A 32 -3.55 -2.37 -10.50
C VAL A 32 -2.37 -1.46 -10.21
N CYS A 33 -2.67 -0.17 -10.12
CA CYS A 33 -1.70 0.86 -9.78
C CYS A 33 -2.21 1.70 -8.62
N ILE A 34 -1.33 1.94 -7.65
CA ILE A 34 -1.57 2.86 -6.52
C ILE A 34 -0.35 3.77 -6.48
N ARG A 35 -0.58 5.06 -6.27
CA ARG A 35 0.52 6.01 -6.13
C ARG A 35 1.19 5.83 -4.76
N PRO A 36 2.52 5.82 -4.66
CA PRO A 36 3.22 5.65 -3.38
C PRO A 36 2.82 6.63 -2.28
N GLU A 37 2.43 7.85 -2.65
CA GLU A 37 1.96 8.92 -1.77
C GLU A 37 0.54 8.73 -1.25
N ASP A 38 -0.28 7.88 -1.90
CA ASP A 38 -1.64 7.53 -1.44
C ASP A 38 -1.64 6.41 -0.39
N ILE A 39 -0.46 5.88 -0.06
CA ILE A 39 -0.28 4.79 0.91
C ILE A 39 0.13 5.35 2.27
N LEU A 40 -0.73 5.12 3.27
CA LEU A 40 -0.43 5.39 4.66
C LEU A 40 0.42 4.26 5.24
N LEU A 41 1.34 4.62 6.15
CA LEU A 41 2.18 3.67 6.87
C LEU A 41 2.07 3.91 8.38
N SER A 42 1.99 2.82 9.14
CA SER A 42 1.93 2.86 10.61
C SER A 42 2.60 1.63 11.21
N LYS A 43 3.04 1.73 12.47
CA LYS A 43 3.54 0.58 13.25
C LYS A 43 2.41 -0.23 13.90
N ARG A 44 1.20 0.31 13.90
CA ARG A 44 -0.01 -0.31 14.47
C ARG A 44 -1.12 -0.35 13.42
N PRO A 45 -2.08 -1.27 13.53
CA PRO A 45 -3.26 -1.28 12.66
C PRO A 45 -3.94 0.09 12.66
N ILE A 46 -4.32 0.57 11.48
CA ILE A 46 -4.91 1.90 11.29
C ILE A 46 -6.43 1.76 11.22
N LYS A 47 -7.16 2.13 12.28
CA LYS A 47 -8.62 2.20 12.19
C LYS A 47 -9.01 3.41 11.34
N SER A 48 -9.36 3.18 10.07
CA SER A 48 -9.73 4.22 9.12
C SER A 48 -10.78 3.73 8.14
N SER A 49 -11.30 4.63 7.29
CA SER A 49 -12.12 4.27 6.13
C SER A 49 -11.33 3.61 5.00
N GLY A 50 -10.00 3.52 5.12
CA GLY A 50 -9.16 2.74 4.21
C GLY A 50 -9.57 1.28 4.25
N ARG A 51 -10.10 0.78 3.13
CA ARG A 51 -10.56 -0.62 3.00
C ARG A 51 -9.42 -1.60 2.80
N ASN A 52 -8.26 -1.13 2.35
CA ASN A 52 -7.08 -1.94 2.18
C ASN A 52 -6.15 -1.71 3.35
N MET A 53 -5.84 -2.78 4.09
CA MET A 53 -4.84 -2.77 5.14
C MET A 53 -4.01 -4.05 5.06
N LEU A 54 -2.71 -3.89 4.84
CA LEU A 54 -1.80 -5.01 4.65
C LEU A 54 -0.68 -4.90 5.69
N LYS A 55 -0.27 -6.02 6.26
CA LYS A 55 0.88 -6.10 7.16
C LYS A 55 2.11 -6.47 6.34
N GLY A 56 3.23 -5.82 6.62
CA GLY A 56 4.47 -6.09 5.91
C GLY A 56 5.72 -5.72 6.68
N LYS A 57 6.86 -5.81 6.00
CA LYS A 57 8.19 -5.54 6.55
C LYS A 57 8.95 -4.62 5.62
N ILE A 58 9.62 -3.60 6.16
CA ILE A 58 10.48 -2.71 5.37
C ILE A 58 11.69 -3.49 4.85
N THR A 59 11.92 -3.47 3.54
CA THR A 59 13.05 -4.14 2.87
C THR A 59 14.11 -3.17 2.35
N GLU A 60 13.72 -1.94 2.00
CA GLU A 60 14.64 -0.91 1.51
C GLU A 60 14.23 0.47 2.02
N ILE A 61 15.22 1.35 2.23
CA ILE A 61 15.03 2.74 2.65
C ILE A 61 15.90 3.62 1.75
N SER A 62 15.29 4.65 1.15
CA SER A 62 15.99 5.63 0.33
C SER A 62 15.58 7.04 0.76
N ASP A 63 16.52 7.80 1.32
CA ASP A 63 16.33 9.20 1.69
C ASP A 63 16.24 10.06 0.43
N ARG A 64 15.23 10.94 0.37
CA ARG A 64 14.95 11.86 -0.74
C ARG A 64 14.83 13.30 -0.24
N GLY A 65 15.54 13.65 0.84
CA GLY A 65 15.56 14.99 1.41
C GLY A 65 14.40 15.21 2.36
N THR A 66 13.28 15.74 1.87
CA THR A 66 12.08 16.01 2.69
C THR A 66 11.18 14.78 2.85
N THR A 67 11.37 13.78 2.00
CA THR A 67 10.65 12.51 2.01
C THR A 67 11.60 11.33 2.09
N VAL A 68 11.05 10.17 2.44
CA VAL A 68 11.75 8.89 2.46
C VAL A 68 10.92 7.90 1.66
N ARG A 69 11.55 7.29 0.65
CA ARG A 69 10.99 6.21 -0.13
C ARG A 69 11.33 4.89 0.56
N LEU A 70 10.29 4.11 0.86
CA LEU A 70 10.37 2.81 1.51
C LEU A 70 9.90 1.74 0.54
N LYS A 71 10.60 0.60 0.53
CA LYS A 71 10.02 -0.64 0.01
C LYS A 71 9.53 -1.48 1.17
N VAL A 72 8.31 -1.97 1.06
CA VAL A 72 7.62 -2.77 2.07
C VAL A 72 7.16 -4.07 1.43
N ASP A 73 7.63 -5.19 1.94
CA ASP A 73 7.15 -6.50 1.54
C ASP A 73 5.90 -6.87 2.33
N VAL A 74 4.76 -6.97 1.64
CA VAL A 74 3.45 -7.43 2.17
C VAL A 74 3.05 -8.80 1.62
N GLY A 75 4.02 -9.60 1.17
CA GLY A 75 3.83 -10.72 0.23
C GLY A 75 4.10 -10.30 -1.22
N ARG A 76 4.21 -8.98 -1.46
CA ARG A 76 4.71 -8.33 -2.68
C ARG A 76 5.38 -7.01 -2.29
N GLU A 77 6.27 -6.52 -3.13
CA GLU A 77 6.98 -5.26 -2.89
C GLU A 77 6.09 -4.04 -3.18
N LEU A 78 5.71 -3.32 -2.13
CA LEU A 78 5.06 -1.99 -2.18
C LEU A 78 6.07 -0.89 -1.99
N VAL A 79 5.99 0.13 -2.85
CA VAL A 79 6.72 1.38 -2.66
C VAL A 79 5.81 2.36 -1.92
N VAL A 80 6.30 2.90 -0.81
CA VAL A 80 5.60 3.89 0.01
C VAL A 80 6.48 5.11 0.16
N ILE A 81 5.91 6.30 0.03
CA ILE A 81 6.63 7.56 0.28
C ILE A 81 6.01 8.23 1.50
N ILE A 82 6.83 8.50 2.52
CA ILE A 82 6.42 9.25 3.71
C ILE A 82 7.32 10.47 3.90
N ILE A 83 6.85 11.47 4.63
CA ILE A 83 7.71 12.59 5.03
C ILE A 83 8.81 12.12 5.99
N LYS A 84 10.00 12.72 5.87
CA LYS A 84 11.19 12.34 6.65
C LYS A 84 10.95 12.45 8.15
N ARG A 85 10.15 13.42 8.59
CA ARG A 85 9.80 13.58 10.01
C ARG A 85 9.09 12.35 10.56
N SER A 86 8.07 11.84 9.86
CA SER A 86 7.33 10.65 10.27
C SER A 86 8.22 9.40 10.28
N PHE A 87 9.14 9.26 9.32
CA PHE A 87 10.13 8.17 9.31
C PHE A 87 10.96 8.15 10.60
N LEU A 88 11.50 9.32 10.98
CA LEU A 88 12.32 9.50 12.19
C LEU A 88 11.51 9.27 13.47
N ASP A 89 10.33 9.88 13.58
CA ASP A 89 9.46 9.77 14.75
C ASP A 89 9.01 8.32 15.00
N MET A 90 8.74 7.57 13.93
CA MET A 90 8.39 6.15 14.03
C MET A 90 9.59 5.23 14.30
N LYS A 91 10.82 5.76 14.23
CA LYS A 91 12.08 5.00 14.38
C LYS A 91 12.10 3.78 13.45
N LEU A 92 11.74 4.01 12.19
CA LEU A 92 11.71 2.97 11.17
C LEU A 92 13.13 2.59 10.76
N ARG A 93 13.30 1.31 10.46
CA ARG A 93 14.54 0.71 9.97
C ARG A 93 14.22 -0.46 9.05
N ILE A 94 15.20 -0.90 8.26
CA ILE A 94 15.09 -2.15 7.51
C ILE A 94 14.70 -3.26 8.50
N GLY A 95 13.73 -4.05 8.09
CA GLY A 95 13.15 -5.12 8.88
C GLY A 95 12.05 -4.71 9.87
N SER A 96 11.67 -3.44 9.96
CA SER A 96 10.53 -3.02 10.79
C SER A 96 9.22 -3.62 10.27
N GLY A 97 8.45 -4.24 11.17
CA GLY A 97 7.07 -4.63 10.89
C GLY A 97 6.17 -3.39 10.86
N VAL A 98 5.39 -3.25 9.80
CA VAL A 98 4.51 -2.10 9.55
C VAL A 98 3.17 -2.56 8.99
N TYR A 99 2.19 -1.67 9.07
CA TYR A 99 0.92 -1.76 8.39
C TYR A 99 0.88 -0.66 7.33
N VAL A 100 0.49 -1.05 6.12
CA VAL A 100 0.20 -0.12 5.03
C VAL A 100 -1.29 -0.08 4.80
N ALA A 101 -1.85 1.11 4.60
CA ALA A 101 -3.27 1.28 4.33
C ALA A 101 -3.52 2.29 3.21
N PHE A 102 -4.52 2.02 2.39
CA PHE A 102 -4.93 2.92 1.31
C PHE A 102 -6.42 2.76 1.01
N LYS A 103 -7.03 3.82 0.46
CA LYS A 103 -8.46 3.82 0.13
C LYS A 103 -8.68 3.02 -1.16
N ALA A 104 -9.82 2.34 -1.26
CA ALA A 104 -10.23 1.67 -2.49
C ALA A 104 -10.36 2.64 -3.68
N SER A 105 -10.64 3.92 -3.42
CA SER A 105 -10.72 4.99 -4.42
C SER A 105 -9.37 5.43 -4.97
N SER A 106 -8.26 5.15 -4.28
CA SER A 106 -6.89 5.46 -4.73
C SER A 106 -6.28 4.33 -5.59
N VAL A 107 -7.05 3.27 -5.81
CA VAL A 107 -6.64 2.11 -6.61
C VAL A 107 -7.10 2.32 -8.04
N HIS A 108 -6.17 2.46 -8.96
CA HIS A 108 -6.44 2.59 -10.39
C HIS A 108 -6.33 1.24 -11.08
N VAL A 109 -7.30 0.94 -11.95
CA VAL A 109 -7.29 -0.25 -12.80
C VAL A 109 -7.13 0.17 -14.26
N ILE A 110 -6.10 -0.37 -14.90
CA ILE A 110 -5.70 -0.09 -16.30
C ILE A 110 -5.88 -1.35 -17.12
#